data_AF-A0AA51SZH5-F1
#
_entry.id   AF-A0AA51SZH5-F1
#
_cell.length_a   1.000
_cell.length_b   1.000
_cell.length_c   1.000
_cell.angle_alpha   90.00
_cell.angle_beta   90.00
_cell.angle_gamma   90.00
#
_symmetry.space_group_name_H-M   'P 1'
#
loop_
_entity.id
_entity.type
_entity.pdbx_description
1 polymer ?
#
loop_
_entity_poly.entity_id
_entity_poly.type
_entity_poly.pdbx_seq_one_letter_code
_entity_poly.pdbx_strand_id
1 'polypeptide(L)'
;MHYLGNKLTFDEIIWIIKKNRNFEDAISAGEAFLNMPGLNLVDINQDLLALSMNIMKRYKTSPRDSIHAATAITQKANIIISEDSDFDKIKKLKRKSIIDFKMH
;
A
#
# COMPACT_ATOMS: atom_id res chain seq x y z
N MET A 1 -3.11 11.91 12.53
CA MET A 1 -2.62 10.56 12.16
C MET A 1 -1.84 10.70 10.86
N HIS A 2 -0.66 10.09 10.75
CA HIS A 2 0.15 10.15 9.52
C HIS A 2 0.00 8.83 8.76
N TYR A 3 -0.34 8.92 7.48
CA TYR A 3 -0.51 7.77 6.59
C TYR A 3 0.56 7.78 5.52
N LEU A 4 1.01 6.59 5.13
CA LEU A 4 1.95 6.41 4.02
C LEU A 4 1.24 5.67 2.90
N GLY A 5 1.37 6.17 1.68
CA GLY A 5 1.06 5.45 0.46
C GLY A 5 2.25 5.53 -0.50
N ASN A 6 2.25 4.73 -1.56
CA ASN A 6 3.15 4.97 -2.68
C ASN A 6 2.33 5.23 -3.96
N LYS A 7 3.01 5.59 -5.04
CA LYS A 7 2.35 5.89 -6.32
C LYS A 7 1.56 4.71 -6.91
N LEU A 8 1.88 3.46 -6.52
CA LEU A 8 1.08 2.30 -6.92
C LEU A 8 -0.24 2.22 -6.18
N THR A 9 -0.32 2.68 -4.92
CA THR A 9 -1.60 2.76 -4.21
C THR A 9 -2.58 3.66 -4.96
N PHE A 10 -2.11 4.77 -5.51
CA PHE A 10 -2.91 5.67 -6.36
C PHE A 10 -3.41 4.96 -7.63
N ASP A 11 -2.51 4.29 -8.36
CA ASP A 11 -2.87 3.49 -9.55
C ASP A 11 -3.90 2.40 -9.22
N GLU A 12 -3.68 1.64 -8.14
CA GLU A 12 -4.54 0.53 -7.72
C GLU A 12 -5.95 1.00 -7.36
N ILE A 13 -6.07 2.10 -6.62
CA ILE A 13 -7.37 2.68 -6.22
C ILE A 13 -8.17 3.10 -7.46
N ILE A 14 -7.55 3.87 -8.35
CA ILE A 14 -8.25 4.36 -9.55
C ILE A 14 -8.62 3.17 -10.45
N TRP A 15 -7.69 2.24 -10.66
CA TRP A 15 -7.92 1.09 -11.52
C TRP A 15 -9.03 0.19 -10.99
N ILE A 16 -9.03 -0.13 -9.69
CA ILE A 16 -10.01 -1.05 -9.11
C ILE A 16 -11.41 -0.43 -9.07
N ILE A 17 -11.52 0.87 -8.80
CA ILE A 17 -12.81 1.57 -8.78
C ILE A 17 -13.35 1.69 -10.20
N LYS A 18 -12.52 2.10 -11.16
CA LYS A 18 -12.92 2.15 -12.58
C LYS A 18 -13.41 0.78 -13.06
N LYS A 19 -12.71 -0.30 -12.68
CA LYS A 19 -13.05 -1.67 -13.10
C LYS A 19 -14.39 -2.15 -12.53
N ASN A 20 -14.71 -1.79 -11.29
CA ASN A 20 -15.90 -2.30 -10.58
C ASN A 20 -17.08 -1.33 -10.55
N ARG A 21 -16.87 -0.07 -10.96
CA ARG A 21 -17.88 0.99 -10.98
C ARG A 21 -17.86 1.70 -12.34
N ASN A 22 -17.60 3.00 -12.36
CA ASN A 22 -17.53 3.84 -13.55
C ASN A 22 -16.30 4.76 -13.49
N PHE A 23 -16.11 5.56 -14.54
CA PHE A 23 -14.93 6.41 -14.67
C PHE A 23 -14.98 7.61 -13.71
N GLU A 24 -16.16 8.20 -13.54
CA GLU A 24 -16.43 9.36 -12.69
C GLU A 24 -16.15 9.05 -11.20
N ASP A 25 -16.56 7.88 -10.74
CA ASP A 25 -16.26 7.38 -9.41
C ASP A 25 -14.75 7.18 -9.21
N ALA A 26 -14.04 6.72 -10.24
CA ALA A 26 -12.60 6.51 -10.18
C ALA A 26 -11.83 7.83 -10.08
N ILE A 27 -12.23 8.85 -10.84
CA ILE A 27 -11.68 10.21 -10.74
C ILE A 27 -11.94 10.78 -9.35
N SER A 28 -13.19 10.72 -8.89
CA SER A 28 -13.58 11.22 -7.56
C SER A 28 -12.78 10.55 -6.44
N ALA A 29 -12.54 9.25 -6.53
CA ALA A 29 -11.74 8.52 -5.55
C ALA A 29 -10.25 8.87 -5.62
N GLY A 30 -9.69 9.06 -6.82
CA GLY A 30 -8.32 9.53 -7.00
C GLY A 30 -8.10 10.91 -6.38
N GLU A 31 -9.02 11.85 -6.62
CA GLU A 31 -8.99 13.19 -6.03
C GLU A 31 -9.14 13.13 -4.50
N ALA A 32 -10.06 12.32 -3.98
CA ALA A 32 -10.22 12.13 -2.55
C ALA A 32 -8.96 11.55 -1.89
N PHE A 33 -8.30 10.59 -2.55
CA PHE A 33 -7.05 10.00 -2.08
C PHE A 33 -5.91 11.03 -2.04
N LEU A 34 -5.73 11.83 -3.09
CA LEU A 34 -4.69 12.88 -3.11
C LEU A 34 -4.92 13.97 -2.06
N ASN A 35 -6.18 14.27 -1.76
CA ASN A 35 -6.57 15.26 -0.75
C ASN A 35 -6.71 14.67 0.67
N MET A 36 -6.36 13.39 0.88
CA MET A 36 -6.49 12.73 2.16
C MET A 36 -5.60 13.40 3.23
N PRO A 37 -6.17 13.96 4.32
CA PRO A 37 -5.38 14.64 5.34
C PRO A 37 -4.34 13.73 5.99
N GLY A 38 -3.08 14.18 6.00
CA GLY A 38 -1.98 13.44 6.63
C GLY A 38 -1.42 12.29 5.79
N LEU A 39 -1.86 12.13 4.53
CA LEU A 39 -1.22 11.22 3.57
C LEU A 39 0.12 11.79 3.10
N ASN A 40 1.16 10.97 3.16
CA ASN A 40 2.44 11.22 2.52
C ASN A 40 2.70 10.15 1.44
N LEU A 41 2.89 10.58 0.20
CA LEU A 41 3.18 9.69 -0.92
C LEU A 41 4.69 9.49 -1.07
N VAL A 42 5.11 8.24 -0.88
CA VAL A 42 6.49 7.82 -0.97
C VAL A 42 6.86 7.52 -2.42
N ASP A 43 7.99 8.08 -2.86
CA ASP A 43 8.56 7.81 -4.16
C ASP A 43 9.14 6.39 -4.25
N ILE A 44 8.97 5.79 -5.41
CA ILE A 44 9.54 4.47 -5.74
C ILE A 44 10.85 4.71 -6.49
N ASN A 45 11.97 4.39 -5.86
CA ASN A 45 13.31 4.49 -6.44
C ASN A 45 13.94 3.11 -6.65
N GLN A 46 15.13 3.07 -7.25
CA GLN A 46 15.82 1.83 -7.59
C GLN A 46 16.15 0.97 -6.35
N ASP A 47 16.55 1.58 -5.23
CA ASP A 47 16.86 0.83 -4.00
C ASP A 47 15.61 0.19 -3.39
N LEU A 48 14.48 0.89 -3.43
CA LEU A 48 13.18 0.35 -2.99
C LEU A 48 12.75 -0.81 -3.87
N LEU A 49 12.95 -0.72 -5.19
CA LEU A 49 12.69 -1.82 -6.14
C LEU A 49 13.64 -3.01 -5.91
N ALA A 50 14.90 -2.77 -5.59
CA ALA A 50 15.82 -3.86 -5.24
C ALA A 50 15.37 -4.59 -3.97
N LEU A 51 14.90 -3.84 -2.97
CA LEU A 51 14.32 -4.44 -1.76
C LEU A 51 13.04 -5.21 -2.07
N SER A 52 12.14 -4.68 -2.90
CA SER A 52 10.90 -5.38 -3.26
C SER A 52 11.20 -6.71 -3.97
N MET A 53 12.21 -6.75 -4.85
CA MET A 53 12.66 -8.00 -5.46
C MET A 53 13.16 -9.02 -4.43
N ASN A 54 13.87 -8.59 -3.40
CA ASN A 54 14.33 -9.46 -2.33
C ASN A 54 13.17 -10.01 -1.48
N ILE A 55 12.17 -9.17 -1.20
CA ILE A 55 10.94 -9.57 -0.51
C ILE A 55 10.20 -10.61 -1.35
N MET A 56 9.96 -10.34 -2.64
CA MET A 56 9.31 -11.26 -3.57
C MET A 56 10.01 -12.62 -3.64
N LYS A 57 11.34 -12.63 -3.77
CA LYS A 57 12.12 -13.88 -3.81
C LYS A 57 11.93 -14.72 -2.55
N ARG A 58 11.93 -14.07 -1.38
CA ARG A 58 11.89 -14.71 -0.05
C ARG A 58 10.49 -15.15 0.36
N TYR A 59 9.49 -14.31 0.15
CA TYR A 59 8.14 -14.51 0.66
C TYR A 59 7.12 -14.91 -0.42
N LYS A 60 7.54 -14.95 -1.69
CA LYS A 60 6.72 -15.32 -2.85
C LYS A 60 5.46 -14.45 -3.00
N THR A 61 5.55 -13.19 -2.58
CA THR A 61 4.52 -12.16 -2.73
C THR A 61 4.43 -11.66 -4.17
N SER A 62 3.34 -11.02 -4.55
CA SER A 62 3.24 -10.41 -5.87
C SER A 62 4.21 -9.22 -6.01
N PRO A 63 4.52 -8.74 -7.22
CA PRO A 63 5.36 -7.56 -7.41
C PRO A 63 4.82 -6.32 -6.70
N ARG A 64 3.51 -6.08 -6.74
CA ARG A 64 2.87 -4.90 -6.14
C ARG A 64 2.92 -4.97 -4.61
N ASP A 65 2.55 -6.11 -4.04
CA ASP A 65 2.61 -6.31 -2.58
C ASP A 65 4.04 -6.18 -2.06
N SER A 66 5.01 -6.66 -2.84
CA SER A 66 6.43 -6.52 -2.49
C SER A 66 6.89 -5.06 -2.47
N ILE A 67 6.36 -4.20 -3.34
CA ILE A 67 6.66 -2.76 -3.35
C ILE A 67 5.99 -2.05 -2.17
N HIS A 68 4.75 -2.39 -1.85
CA HIS A 68 4.08 -1.90 -0.63
C HIS A 68 4.81 -2.31 0.64
N ALA A 69 5.23 -3.57 0.73
CA ALA A 69 6.02 -4.08 1.83
C ALA A 69 7.39 -3.40 1.94
N ALA A 70 8.09 -3.21 0.82
CA ALA A 70 9.36 -2.49 0.79
C ALA A 70 9.19 -1.04 1.28
N THR A 71 8.13 -0.37 0.83
CA THR A 71 7.77 0.99 1.27
C THR A 71 7.57 1.06 2.78
N ALA A 72 6.74 0.17 3.34
CA ALA A 72 6.48 0.14 4.77
C ALA A 72 7.75 -0.13 5.59
N ILE A 73 8.61 -1.05 5.13
CA ILE A 73 9.86 -1.39 5.81
C ILE A 73 10.86 -0.23 5.76
N THR A 74 11.06 0.41 4.61
CA THR A 74 12.05 1.51 4.46
C THR A 74 11.63 2.74 5.25
N GLN A 75 10.33 3.02 5.29
CA GLN A 75 9.76 4.12 6.07
C GLN A 75 9.56 3.79 7.55
N LYS A 76 9.94 2.58 7.99
CA LYS A 76 9.78 2.10 9.37
C LYS A 76 8.34 2.25 9.88
N ALA A 77 7.37 1.98 9.01
CA ALA A 77 5.96 2.07 9.36
C ALA A 77 5.63 1.12 10.52
N ASN A 78 4.91 1.63 11.53
CA ASN A 78 4.55 0.85 12.71
C ASN A 78 3.63 -0.32 12.38
N ILE A 79 2.71 -0.10 11.45
CA ILE A 79 1.74 -1.08 10.95
C ILE A 79 1.52 -0.87 9.46
N ILE A 80 1.12 -1.94 8.77
CA ILE A 80 0.53 -1.87 7.44
C ILE A 80 -0.97 -2.19 7.56
N ILE A 81 -1.82 -1.33 7.00
CA ILE A 81 -3.27 -1.55 6.97
C ILE A 81 -3.60 -2.19 5.63
N SER A 82 -4.07 -3.42 5.64
CA SER A 82 -4.41 -4.17 4.42
C SER A 82 -5.35 -5.32 4.76
N GLU A 83 -6.28 -5.61 3.85
CA GLU A 83 -7.11 -6.83 3.90
C GLU A 83 -6.37 -8.06 3.36
N ASP A 84 -5.24 -7.87 2.68
CA ASP A 84 -4.44 -8.97 2.16
C ASP A 84 -3.60 -9.63 3.28
N SER A 85 -3.96 -10.85 3.65
CA SER A 85 -3.24 -11.66 4.63
C SER A 85 -1.84 -12.07 4.19
N ASP A 86 -1.46 -11.93 2.91
CA ASP A 86 -0.12 -12.30 2.45
C ASP A 86 0.98 -11.46 3.12
N PHE A 87 0.66 -10.24 3.57
CA PHE A 87 1.60 -9.44 4.36
C PHE A 87 1.93 -10.05 5.72
N ASP A 88 1.10 -10.95 6.27
CA ASP A 88 1.38 -11.66 7.53
C ASP A 88 2.58 -12.61 7.40
N LYS A 89 2.94 -13.02 6.17
CA LYS A 89 4.13 -13.84 5.89
C LYS A 89 5.43 -13.04 6.08
N ILE A 90 5.38 -11.70 6.01
CA ILE A 90 6.56 -10.83 6.03
C ILE A 90 6.89 -10.46 7.47
N LYS A 91 7.85 -11.17 8.07
CA LYS A 91 8.26 -11.02 9.48
C LYS A 91 8.61 -9.59 9.95
N LYS A 92 9.00 -8.69 9.03
CA LYS A 92 9.35 -7.30 9.34
C LYS A 92 8.14 -6.36 9.42
N LEU A 93 6.95 -6.86 9.09
CA LEU A 93 5.72 -6.09 9.06
C LEU A 93 4.78 -6.55 10.16
N LYS A 94 3.94 -5.63 10.61
CA LYS A 94 2.78 -5.90 11.44
C LYS A 94 1.55 -5.46 10.68
N ARG A 95 0.78 -6.41 10.14
CA ARG A 95 -0.47 -6.11 9.44
C ARG A 95 -1.60 -5.87 10.44
N LYS A 96 -2.52 -4.98 10.09
CA LYS A 96 -3.87 -4.92 10.64
C LYS A 96 -4.89 -4.89 9.50
N SER A 97 -6.00 -5.58 9.66
CA SER A 97 -7.19 -5.33 8.82
C SER A 97 -7.78 -3.96 9.15
N ILE A 98 -8.67 -3.46 8.30
CA ILE A 98 -9.40 -2.22 8.53
C ILE A 98 -10.26 -2.30 9.79
N ILE A 99 -10.82 -3.48 10.09
CA ILE A 99 -11.64 -3.72 11.27
C ILE A 99 -10.78 -3.62 12.53
N ASP A 100 -9.63 -4.30 12.55
CA ASP A 100 -8.69 -4.29 13.68
C ASP A 100 -8.02 -2.93 13.91
N PHE A 101 -7.98 -2.10 12.87
CA PHE A 101 -7.46 -0.74 12.94
C PHE A 101 -8.47 0.22 13.58
N LYS A 102 -9.76 0.12 13.24
CA LYS A 102 -10.82 1.01 13.74
C LYS A 102 -11.20 0.79 15.21
N MET A 103 -10.82 -0.35 15.81
CA MET A 103 -11.12 -0.66 17.22
C MET A 103 -10.14 -0.02 18.23
N HIS A 104 -9.27 0.90 17.79
CA HIS A 104 -8.32 1.65 18.62
C HIS A 104 -8.35 3.14 18.27
#